data_AF-A0A5M9UPB6-F1
#
_entry.id   AF-A0A5M9UPB6-F1
#
_cell.length_a   1.000
_cell.length_b   1.000
_cell.length_c   1.000
_cell.angle_alpha   90.00
_cell.angle_beta   90.00
_cell.angle_gamma   90.00
#
_symmetry.space_group_name_H-M   'P 1'
#
loop_
_entity.id
_entity.type
_entity.pdbx_description
1 polymer ?
#
loop_
_entity_poly.entity_id
_entity_poly.type
_entity_poly.pdbx_seq_one_letter_code
_entity_poly.pdbx_strand_id
1 'polypeptide(L)'
;MEKTTVIEIGYVRDHRTGNFIVTLIDESFHPNSNRRRQQIVVLPGAFFHILTKIDRRSIANAVYVTLEQAADLGFIVSNFPTIVEAIA
;
A
#
# COMPACT_ATOMS: atom_id res chain seq x y z
N MET A 1 20.54 0.42 14.52
CA MET A 1 19.23 -0.20 14.26
C MET A 1 18.58 0.63 13.18
N GLU A 2 18.44 0.08 11.98
CA GLU A 2 17.81 0.79 10.86
C GLU A 2 16.34 1.01 11.21
N LYS A 3 15.90 2.27 11.19
CA LYS A 3 14.53 2.61 11.56
C LYS A 3 13.63 2.26 10.37
N THR A 4 12.92 1.14 10.44
CA THR A 4 11.94 0.78 9.41
C THR A 4 10.84 1.84 9.39
N THR A 5 10.81 2.67 8.35
CA THR A 5 9.73 3.63 8.15
C THR A 5 8.47 2.86 7.79
N VAL A 6 7.40 3.12 8.54
CA VAL A 6 6.07 2.56 8.31
C VAL A 6 5.10 3.66 7.94
N ILE A 7 4.12 3.32 7.11
CA ILE A 7 3.05 4.21 6.65
C ILE A 7 1.70 3.56 6.88
N GLU A 8 0.65 4.35 7.07
CA GLU A 8 -0.71 3.84 7.26
C GLU A 8 -1.42 3.68 5.92
N ILE A 9 -2.07 2.53 5.75
CA ILE A 9 -3.00 2.28 4.65
C ILE A 9 -4.37 1.89 5.21
N GLY A 10 -5.42 2.34 4.53
CA GLY A 10 -6.77 1.80 4.69
C GLY A 10 -7.06 0.79 3.58
N TYR A 11 -7.84 -0.24 3.87
CA TYR A 11 -8.33 -1.16 2.83
C TYR A 11 -9.79 -1.55 3.06
N VAL A 12 -10.46 -1.89 1.96
CA VAL A 12 -11.78 -2.52 1.95
C VAL A 12 -11.88 -3.52 0.82
N ARG A 13 -12.49 -4.68 1.08
CA ARG A 13 -12.82 -5.67 0.08
C ARG A 13 -14.09 -5.24 -0.64
N ASP A 14 -13.99 -4.96 -1.93
CA ASP A 14 -15.14 -4.70 -2.78
C ASP A 14 -15.99 -5.97 -2.89
N HIS A 15 -17.26 -5.86 -2.49
CA HIS A 15 -18.21 -6.98 -2.53
C HIS A 15 -18.54 -7.43 -3.96
N ARG A 16 -18.43 -6.54 -4.95
CA ARG A 16 -18.78 -6.84 -6.34
C ARG A 16 -17.70 -7.67 -7.03
N THR A 17 -16.44 -7.27 -6.87
CA THR A 17 -15.30 -7.92 -7.55
C THR A 17 -14.51 -8.87 -6.65
N GLY A 18 -14.67 -8.76 -5.33
CA GLY A 18 -13.88 -9.49 -4.35
C GLY A 18 -12.46 -8.94 -4.15
N ASN A 19 -12.05 -7.93 -4.92
CA ASN A 19 -10.73 -7.28 -4.85
C ASN A 19 -10.65 -6.31 -3.68
N PHE A 20 -9.43 -5.93 -3.30
CA PHE A 20 -9.20 -4.94 -2.26
C PHE A 20 -8.97 -3.55 -2.87
N ILE A 21 -9.74 -2.57 -2.43
CA ILE A 21 -9.46 -1.16 -2.65
C ILE A 21 -8.57 -0.72 -1.49
N VAL A 22 -7.32 -0.37 -1.80
CA VAL A 22 -6.32 0.05 -0.81
C VAL A 22 -6.05 1.53 -1.00
N THR A 23 -6.08 2.28 0.10
CA THR A 23 -5.88 3.73 0.14
C THR A 23 -4.64 4.03 0.97
N LEU A 24 -3.65 4.65 0.35
CA LEU A 24 -2.54 5.29 1.07
C LEU A 24 -2.94 6.71 1.43
N ILE A 25 -2.81 7.06 2.71
CA ILE A 25 -2.97 8.44 3.18
C ILE A 25 -1.58 8.96 3.47
N ASP A 26 -1.12 9.90 2.64
CA ASP A 26 0.16 10.56 2.85
C ASP A 26 -0.08 11.95 3.43
N GLU A 27 0.11 12.07 4.75
CA GLU A 27 -0.07 13.32 5.50
C GLU A 27 0.99 14.37 5.19
N SER A 28 2.09 14.01 4.50
CA SER A 28 3.11 14.96 4.08
C SER A 28 2.63 15.89 2.96
N PHE A 29 1.57 15.52 2.24
CA PHE A 29 0.97 16.36 1.21
C PHE A 29 -0.13 17.26 1.77
N HIS A 30 -0.21 18.49 1.23
CA HIS A 30 -1.26 19.45 1.57
C HIS A 30 -2.67 18.83 1.44
N PRO A 31 -3.63 19.18 2.31
CA PRO A 31 -4.97 18.62 2.34
C PRO A 31 -5.71 18.49 1.01
N ASN A 32 -5.47 19.45 0.10
CA ASN A 32 -6.10 19.56 -1.21
C ASN A 32 -5.24 18.97 -2.36
N SER A 33 -4.15 18.28 -2.05
CA SER A 33 -3.30 17.67 -3.07
C SER A 33 -3.92 16.36 -3.56
N ASN A 34 -4.00 16.18 -4.88
CA ASN A 34 -4.33 14.88 -5.49
C ASN A 34 -3.33 13.78 -5.12
N ARG A 35 -2.14 14.12 -4.61
CA ARG A 35 -1.13 13.17 -4.14
C ARG A 35 -1.35 12.71 -2.69
N ARG A 36 -2.21 13.40 -1.94
CA ARG A 36 -2.50 13.07 -0.53
C ARG A 36 -3.21 11.73 -0.37
N ARG A 37 -3.98 11.32 -1.37
CA ARG A 37 -4.65 10.02 -1.43
C ARG A 37 -4.29 9.31 -2.71
N GLN A 38 -3.54 8.22 -2.57
CA GLN A 38 -3.40 7.25 -3.64
C GLN A 38 -4.36 6.10 -3.36
N GLN A 39 -5.07 5.65 -4.38
CA GLN A 39 -5.94 4.48 -4.30
C GLN A 39 -5.60 3.51 -5.41
N ILE A 40 -5.53 2.24 -5.06
CA ILE A 40 -5.23 1.14 -5.98
C ILE A 40 -6.20 -0.02 -5.72
N VAL A 41 -6.41 -0.83 -6.74
CA VAL A 41 -7.17 -2.07 -6.64
C VAL A 41 -6.19 -3.24 -6.68
N VAL A 42 -6.22 -4.07 -5.64
CA VAL A 42 -5.29 -5.19 -5.45
C VAL A 42 -6.07 -6.51 -5.46
N LEU A 43 -5.57 -7.47 -6.21
CA LEU A 43 -6.14 -8.82 -6.24
C LEU A 43 -5.99 -9.50 -4.88
N PRO A 44 -6.95 -10.33 -4.41
CA PRO A 44 -6.87 -10.98 -3.10
C PRO A 44 -5.60 -11.80 -2.88
N GLY A 45 -5.13 -12.50 -3.91
CA GLY A 45 -3.89 -13.27 -3.86
C GLY A 45 -2.67 -12.39 -3.56
N ALA A 46 -2.51 -11.30 -4.30
CA ALA A 46 -1.44 -10.34 -4.07
C ALA A 46 -1.55 -9.66 -2.70
N PHE A 47 -2.77 -9.25 -2.33
CA PHE A 47 -3.04 -8.60 -1.05
C PHE A 47 -2.60 -9.45 0.15
N PHE A 48 -3.03 -10.72 0.21
CA PHE A 48 -2.65 -11.62 1.31
C PHE A 48 -1.21 -12.14 1.22
N HIS A 49 -0.61 -12.12 0.03
CA HIS A 49 0.80 -12.45 -0.14
C HIS A 49 1.70 -11.35 0.45
N ILE A 50 1.37 -10.08 0.20
CA ILE A 50 2.14 -8.93 0.70
C ILE A 50 1.82 -8.67 2.18
N LEU A 51 0.55 -8.74 2.57
CA LEU A 51 0.07 -8.44 3.93
C LEU A 51 -0.26 -9.73 4.70
N THR A 52 0.77 -10.54 4.93
CA THR A 52 0.66 -11.89 5.52
C THR A 52 0.04 -11.96 6.91
N LYS A 53 0.05 -10.85 7.66
CA LYS A 53 -0.51 -10.77 9.02
C LYS A 53 -2.01 -10.47 9.05
N ILE A 54 -2.63 -10.14 7.92
CA ILE A 54 -4.06 -9.86 7.85
C ILE A 54 -4.85 -11.17 7.77
N ASP A 55 -5.89 -11.30 8.59
CA ASP A 55 -6.82 -12.42 8.49
C ASP A 55 -7.46 -12.45 7.09
N ARG A 56 -7.48 -13.62 6.46
CA ARG A 56 -8.12 -13.85 5.14
C ARG A 56 -9.61 -13.53 5.12
N ARG A 57 -10.25 -13.48 6.29
CA ARG A 57 -11.66 -13.09 6.48
C ARG A 57 -11.84 -11.58 6.65
N SER A 58 -10.75 -10.81 6.75
CA SER A 58 -10.82 -9.36 6.91
C SER A 58 -11.48 -8.71 5.70
N ILE A 59 -12.45 -7.83 5.98
CA ILE A 59 -13.22 -7.11 4.96
C ILE A 59 -12.71 -5.68 4.85
N ALA A 60 -12.50 -4.98 5.96
CA ALA A 60 -11.99 -3.61 5.95
C ALA A 60 -11.23 -3.31 7.24
N ASN A 61 -10.12 -2.57 7.13
CA ASN A 61 -9.39 -2.05 8.28
C ASN A 61 -8.37 -0.98 7.85
N ALA A 62 -7.70 -0.36 8.81
CA ALA A 62 -6.46 0.38 8.62
C ALA A 62 -5.29 -0.39 9.25
N VAL A 63 -4.12 -0.39 8.59
CA VAL A 63 -2.91 -1.06 9.06
C VAL A 63 -1.67 -0.24 8.72
N TYR A 64 -0.64 -0.37 9.55
CA TYR A 64 0.69 0.12 9.23
C TYR A 64 1.45 -0.91 8.41
N VAL A 65 2.07 -0.45 7.32
CA VAL A 65 2.87 -1.27 6.41
C VAL A 65 4.25 -0.65 6.23
N THR A 66 5.24 -1.47 5.87
CA THR A 66 6.56 -0.94 5.49
C THR A 66 6.48 -0.22 4.14
N LEU A 67 7.47 0.62 3.84
CA LEU A 67 7.60 1.23 2.50
C LEU A 67 7.71 0.17 1.40
N GLU A 68 8.35 -0.96 1.68
CA GLU A 68 8.47 -2.10 0.75
C GLU A 68 7.12 -2.73 0.47
N GLN A 69 6.34 -3.04 1.50
CA GLN A 69 4.98 -3.56 1.32
C GLN A 69 4.09 -2.56 0.56
N ALA A 70 4.25 -1.27 0.80
CA ALA A 70 3.51 -0.25 0.06
C ALA A 70 3.91 -0.20 -1.43
N ALA A 71 5.21 -0.30 -1.72
CA ALA A 71 5.73 -0.39 -3.09
C ALA A 71 5.26 -1.67 -3.79
N ASP A 72 5.30 -2.82 -3.11
CA ASP A 72 4.82 -4.11 -3.62
C ASP A 72 3.32 -4.10 -3.91
N LEU A 73 2.53 -3.37 -3.11
CA LEU A 73 1.12 -3.15 -3.40
C LEU A 73 0.93 -2.30 -4.68
N GLY A 74 1.92 -1.50 -5.05
CA GLY A 74 1.92 -0.65 -6.25
C GLY A 74 1.77 0.84 -5.96
N PHE A 75 1.94 1.28 -4.71
CA PHE A 75 1.96 2.71 -4.39
C PHE A 75 3.27 3.37 -4.81
N ILE A 76 3.17 4.62 -5.25
CA ILE A 76 4.35 5.45 -5.49
C ILE A 76 4.76 6.06 -4.16
N VAL A 77 5.81 5.51 -3.54
CA VAL A 77 6.37 6.01 -2.27
C VAL A 77 7.69 6.74 -2.50
N SER A 78 7.72 8.02 -2.16
CA SER A 78 8.94 8.85 -2.19
C SER A 78 9.93 8.28 -1.18
N ASN A 79 11.11 7.83 -1.62
CA ASN A 79 12.20 7.20 -0.83
C ASN A 79 12.34 5.68 -0.97
N PHE A 80 11.65 5.01 -1.90
CA PHE A 80 12.10 3.67 -2.29
C PHE A 80 13.36 3.82 -3.16
N PRO A 81 14.54 3.29 -2.77
CA PRO A 81 15.73 3.34 -3.61
C PRO A 81 15.44 2.53 -4.87
N THR A 82 15.09 3.23 -5.95
CA THR A 82 14.90 2.62 -7.26
C THR A 82 16.29 2.36 -7.82
N ILE A 83 16.84 1.17 -7.57
CA ILE A 83 18.07 0.74 -8.26
C ILE A 83 17.64 0.35 -9.67
N VAL A 84 17.84 1.27 -10.61
CA VAL A 84 17.69 0.96 -12.04
C VAL A 84 19.04 0.44 -12.51
N GLU A 85 19.16 -0.88 -12.66
CA GLU A 85 20.28 -1.45 -13.40
C GLU A 85 20.10 -1.10 -14.88
N ALA A 86 20.99 -0.28 -15.43
CA ALA A 86 21.05 -0.04 -16.85
C ALA A 86 21.48 -1.34 -17.55
N ILE A 87 20.61 -1.89 -18.39
CA ILE A 87 20.98 -2.99 -19.29
C ILE A 87 21.78 -2.36 -20.44
N ALA A 88 23.07 -2.71 -20.51
CA ALA A 88 23.99 -2.30 -21.58
C ALA A 88 23.84 -3.18 -22.82
#